data_AF-A0A353MDL7-F1
#
_entry.id   AF-A0A353MDL7-F1
#
_cell.length_a   1.000
_cell.length_b   1.000
_cell.length_c   1.000
_cell.angle_alpha   90.00
_cell.angle_beta   90.00
_cell.angle_gamma   90.00
#
_symmetry.space_group_name_H-M   'P 1'
#
loop_
_entity.id
_entity.type
_entity.pdbx_description
1 polymer ?
#
loop_
_entity_poly.entity_id
_entity_poly.type
_entity_poly.pdbx_seq_one_letter_code
_entity_poly.pdbx_strand_id
1 'polypeptide(L)'
;MLSEGYLFLRRLDHRLRLQRDQSIDTLEREADELHAVAQALGYKGSKKNHPGALLLRDYETRRERIRACYDRFFSVKSLSENPVNV
;
A
#
# COMPACT_ATOMS: atom_id res chain seq x y z
N MET A 1 -5.92 12.26 3.66
CA MET A 1 -6.35 11.00 2.97
C MET A 1 -5.37 10.51 1.90
N LEU A 2 -5.22 11.14 0.73
CA LEU A 2 -4.26 10.70 -0.32
C LEU A 2 -2.80 10.96 0.07
N SER A 3 -2.50 12.14 0.60
CA SER A 3 -1.17 12.53 1.07
C SER A 3 -0.63 11.59 2.15
N GLU A 4 -1.45 11.24 3.14
CA GLU A 4 -1.09 10.26 4.19
C GLU A 4 -0.90 8.85 3.65
N GLY A 5 -1.72 8.43 2.68
CA GLY A 5 -1.55 7.15 1.99
C GLY A 5 -0.22 7.09 1.24
N TYR A 6 0.09 8.14 0.49
CA TYR A 6 1.36 8.28 -0.23
C TYR A 6 2.57 8.30 0.72
N LEU A 7 2.53 9.11 1.78
CA LEU A 7 3.61 9.16 2.78
C LEU A 7 3.84 7.80 3.45
N PHE A 8 2.77 7.07 3.73
CA PHE A 8 2.88 5.70 4.25
C PHE A 8 3.59 4.78 3.24
N LEU A 9 3.14 4.74 1.98
CA LEU A 9 3.74 3.89 0.95
C LEU A 9 5.22 4.25 0.74
N ARG A 10 5.57 5.54 0.78
CA ARG A 10 6.95 5.99 0.64
C ARG A 10 7.84 5.54 1.80
N ARG A 11 7.33 5.60 3.03
CA ARG A 11 8.05 5.11 4.22
C ARG A 11 8.24 3.59 4.17
N LEU A 12 7.22 2.86 3.73
CA LEU A 12 7.28 1.41 3.57
C LEU A 12 8.32 1.00 2.51
N ASP A 13 8.26 1.57 1.29
CA ASP A 13 9.23 1.27 0.22
C ASP A 13 10.68 1.58 0.65
N HIS A 14 10.88 2.73 1.29
CA HIS A 14 12.20 3.09 1.81
C HIS A 14 12.70 2.08 2.85
N ARG A 15 11.81 1.57 3.71
CA ARG A 15 12.21 0.61 4.74
C ARG A 15 12.50 -0.77 4.17
N LEU A 16 11.72 -1.21 3.18
CA LEU A 16 11.95 -2.47 2.46
C LEU A 16 13.31 -2.46 1.75
N ARG A 17 13.66 -1.38 1.06
CA ARG A 17 14.98 -1.26 0.41
C ARG A 17 16.10 -1.31 1.42
N LEU A 18 15.99 -0.56 2.51
CA LEU A 18 17.04 -0.52 3.54
C LEU A 18 17.25 -1.85 4.26
N GLN A 19 16.20 -2.64 4.48
CA GLN A 19 16.31 -3.87 5.28
C GLN A 19 16.48 -5.13 4.45
N ARG A 20 15.94 -5.16 3.23
CA ARG A 20 15.80 -6.39 2.43
C ARG A 20 16.22 -6.22 0.98
N ASP A 21 16.66 -5.03 0.57
CA ASP A 21 16.93 -4.67 -0.83
C ASP A 21 15.73 -4.91 -1.77
N GLN A 22 14.52 -4.91 -1.20
CA GLN A 22 13.26 -5.13 -1.91
C GLN A 22 12.50 -3.81 -2.10
N SER A 23 11.67 -3.76 -3.15
CA SER A 23 10.71 -2.65 -3.34
C SER A 23 9.32 -3.05 -2.87
N ILE A 24 8.47 -2.06 -2.62
CA ILE A 24 7.05 -2.28 -2.39
C ILE A 24 6.34 -2.98 -3.56
N ASP A 25 6.90 -2.92 -4.78
CA ASP A 25 6.36 -3.65 -5.94
C ASP A 25 6.54 -5.17 -5.82
N THR A 26 7.55 -5.60 -5.05
CA THR A 26 7.84 -7.00 -4.73
C THR A 26 7.44 -7.36 -3.31
N LEU A 27 6.50 -6.60 -2.71
CA LEU A 27 6.08 -6.81 -1.33
C LEU A 27 5.54 -8.24 -1.12
N GLU A 28 6.23 -8.99 -0.26
CA GLU A 28 5.78 -10.29 0.19
C GLU A 28 4.48 -10.15 1.00
N ARG A 29 3.50 -11.02 0.73
CA ARG A 29 2.19 -11.01 1.42
C ARG A 29 2.15 -11.92 2.64
N GLU A 30 3.31 -12.37 3.10
CA GLU A 30 3.43 -13.19 4.29
C GLU A 30 3.73 -12.33 5.51
N ALA A 31 2.96 -12.55 6.59
CA ALA A 31 3.04 -11.72 7.78
C ALA A 31 4.40 -11.84 8.47
N ASP A 32 5.01 -13.02 8.48
CA ASP A 32 6.27 -13.30 9.17
C ASP A 32 7.44 -12.56 8.52
N GLU A 33 7.47 -12.54 7.19
CA GLU A 33 8.47 -11.81 6.42
C GLU A 33 8.39 -10.29 6.61
N LEU A 34 7.19 -9.78 6.88
CA LEU A 34 6.96 -8.37 7.16
C LEU A 34 7.19 -7.99 8.63
N HIS A 35 7.51 -8.93 9.52
CA HIS A 35 7.61 -8.68 10.96
C HIS A 35 8.61 -7.58 11.30
N ALA A 36 9.85 -7.70 10.83
CA ALA A 36 10.93 -6.78 11.14
C ALA A 36 10.69 -5.37 10.55
N VAL A 37 10.10 -5.32 9.35
CA VAL A 37 9.71 -4.07 8.68
C VAL A 37 8.60 -3.38 9.45
N ALA A 38 7.59 -4.13 9.87
CA ALA A 38 6.47 -3.64 10.66
C ALA A 38 6.93 -3.06 12.00
N GLN A 39 7.78 -3.78 12.74
CA GLN A 39 8.34 -3.26 13.99
C GLN A 39 9.10 -1.95 13.79
N ALA A 40 9.91 -1.86 12.72
CA ALA A 40 10.67 -0.65 12.43
C ALA A 40 9.80 0.54 11.97
N LEU A 41 8.59 0.27 11.46
CA LEU A 41 7.58 1.27 11.17
C LEU A 41 6.73 1.63 12.41
N GLY A 42 7.01 1.03 13.57
CA GLY A 42 6.34 1.31 14.83
C GLY A 42 5.11 0.44 15.11
N TYR A 43 4.86 -0.61 14.30
CA TYR A 43 3.78 -1.55 14.58
C TYR A 43 4.13 -2.39 15.81
N LYS A 44 3.38 -2.17 16.89
CA LYS A 44 3.51 -2.95 18.12
C LYS A 44 2.59 -4.15 18.02
N GLY A 45 3.18 -5.34 17.91
CA GLY A 45 2.46 -6.59 17.98
C GLY A 45 2.04 -6.92 19.40
N SER A 46 1.05 -7.80 19.51
CA SER A 46 0.75 -8.52 20.75
C SER A 46 0.69 -10.02 20.45
N LYS A 47 0.57 -10.87 21.47
CA LYS A 47 0.33 -12.32 21.28
C LYS A 47 -0.84 -12.63 20.35
N LYS A 48 -1.81 -11.72 20.21
CA LYS A 48 -2.97 -11.87 19.32
C LYS A 48 -2.81 -11.19 17.96
N ASN A 49 -1.91 -10.21 17.84
CA ASN A 49 -1.75 -9.40 16.64
C ASN A 49 -0.29 -9.39 16.19
N HIS A 50 0.01 -10.16 15.15
CA HIS A 50 1.33 -10.18 14.54
C HIS A 50 1.64 -8.82 13.87
N PRO A 51 2.79 -8.15 14.16
CA PRO A 51 3.13 -6.84 13.57
C PRO A 51 3.03 -6.82 12.05
N GLY A 52 3.57 -7.84 11.37
CA GLY A 52 3.54 -7.92 9.92
C GLY A 52 2.12 -8.09 9.36
N ALA A 53 1.23 -8.77 10.08
CA ALA A 53 -0.17 -8.87 9.68
C ALA A 53 -0.89 -7.52 9.80
N LEU A 54 -0.58 -6.74 10.84
CA LEU A 54 -1.09 -5.37 10.99
C LEU A 54 -0.60 -4.47 9.85
N LEU A 55 0.69 -4.53 9.52
CA LEU A 55 1.27 -3.78 8.41
C LEU A 55 0.62 -4.16 7.07
N LEU A 56 0.46 -5.45 6.80
CA LEU A 56 -0.15 -5.94 5.57
C LEU A 56 -1.59 -5.44 5.42
N ARG A 57 -2.39 -5.54 6.49
CA ARG A 57 -3.77 -5.04 6.50
C ARG A 57 -3.85 -3.53 6.24
N ASP A 58 -2.97 -2.76 6.87
CA ASP A 58 -2.89 -1.31 6.68
C ASP A 58 -2.48 -0.95 5.25
N TYR A 59 -1.53 -1.68 4.67
CA TYR A 59 -1.12 -1.54 3.29
C TYR A 59 -2.30 -1.78 2.33
N GLU A 60 -3.03 -2.89 2.49
CA GLU A 60 -4.16 -3.24 1.63
C GLU A 60 -5.28 -2.19 1.73
N THR A 61 -5.65 -1.81 2.95
CA THR A 61 -6.69 -0.79 3.20
C THR A 61 -6.34 0.55 2.54
N ARG A 62 -5.08 0.99 2.65
CA ARG A 62 -4.62 2.26 2.06
C ARG A 62 -4.57 2.17 0.53
N ARG A 63 -4.10 1.05 -0.02
CA ARG A 63 -4.04 0.80 -1.47
C ARG A 63 -5.44 0.85 -2.08
N GLU A 64 -6.42 0.21 -1.46
CA GLU A 64 -7.82 0.24 -1.91
C GLU A 64 -8.41 1.65 -1.86
N ARG A 65 -8.17 2.41 -0.78
CA ARG A 65 -8.63 3.80 -0.69
C ARG A 65 -8.03 4.68 -1.79
N ILE A 66 -6.73 4.54 -2.05
CA ILE A 66 -6.05 5.29 -3.12
C ILE A 66 -6.66 4.90 -4.48
N ARG A 67 -6.87 3.60 -4.74
CA ARG A 67 -7.48 3.12 -5.98
C ARG A 67 -8.90 3.64 -6.15
N ALA A 68 -9.73 3.58 -5.10
CA ALA A 68 -11.10 4.11 -5.14
C ALA A 68 -11.12 5.62 -5.40
N CYS A 69 -10.18 6.39 -4.83
CA CYS A 69 -10.03 7.80 -5.17
C CYS A 69 -9.65 7.98 -6.65
N TYR A 70 -8.67 7.22 -7.15
CA TYR A 70 -8.27 7.28 -8.55
C TYR A 70 -9.46 6.97 -9.47
N ASP A 71 -10.18 5.88 -9.21
CA ASP A 71 -11.33 5.47 -10.02
C ASP A 71 -12.42 6.55 -10.02
N ARG A 72 -12.69 7.16 -8.87
CA ARG A 72 -13.68 8.26 -8.76
C ARG A 72 -13.32 9.50 -9.59
N PHE A 73 -12.05 9.86 -9.68
CA PHE A 73 -11.63 11.09 -10.36
C PHE A 73 -11.23 10.88 -11.83
N PHE A 74 -10.73 9.70 -12.18
CA PHE A 74 -10.12 9.43 -13.48
C PHE A 74 -10.80 8.31 -14.27
N SER A 75 -11.44 7.33 -13.64
CA SER A 75 -12.10 6.21 -14.36
C SER A 75 -13.42 6.61 -15.02
N VAL A 76 -14.09 7.67 -14.55
CA VAL A 76 -15.31 8.20 -15.19
C VAL A 76 -15.01 8.98 -16.48
N LYS A 77 -13.77 9.45 -16.69
CA LYS A 77 -13.44 10.31 -17.85
C LYS A 77 -13.04 9.53 -19.12
N SER A 78 -12.69 8.25 -19.01
CA SER A 78 -12.24 7.44 -20.16
C SER A 78 -13.39 6.90 -21.04
N LEU A 79 -14.65 7.07 -20.63
CA LEU A 79 -15.83 6.66 -21.42
C LEU A 79 -16.49 7.82 -22.19
N SER A 80 -15.95 9.04 -22.14
CA SER A 80 -16.56 10.24 -22.76
C SER A 80 -15.83 10.77 -24.01
N GLU A 81 -14.65 10.26 -24.37
CA GLU A 81 -13.92 10.71 -25.56
C GLU A 81 -13.66 9.52 -26.49
N ASN A 82 -14.71 9.02 -27.13
CA ASN A 82 -14.62 8.34 -28.43
C ASN A 82 -16.00 8.35 -29.11
N PRO A 83 -16.36 9.42 -29.82
CA PRO A 83 -17.24 9.24 -30.96
C PRO A 83 -16.43 8.51 -32.03
N VAL A 84 -16.62 7.20 -32.10
CA VAL A 84 -16.40 6.44 -33.32
C VAL A 84 -17.33 7.02 -34.40
N ASN A 85 -16.83 7.09 -35.65
CA ASN A 85 -17.50 7.44 -36.93
C ASN A 85 -17.18 8.89 -37.38
N VAL A 86 -16.51 9.17 -38.52
CA VAL A 86 -16.56 8.59 -39.89
C VAL A 86 -15.17 8.47 -40.51
#